data_AF-A0A6N7H337-F1
#
_entry.id   AF-A0A6N7H337-F1
#
_cell.length_a   1.000
_cell.length_b   1.000
_cell.length_c   1.000
_cell.angle_alpha   90.00
_cell.angle_beta   90.00
_cell.angle_gamma   90.00
#
_symmetry.space_group_name_H-M   'P 1'
#
loop_
_entity.id
_entity.type
_entity.pdbx_description
1 polymer ?
#
loop_
_entity_poly.entity_id
_entity_poly.type
_entity_poly.pdbx_seq_one_letter_code
_entity_poly.pdbx_strand_id
1 'polypeptide(L)'
;MAVVELDELGSSQHGLTAEQGLRLARSGLVAATPSALVPGRWDVSARGRVGAARVGDVELWVRPKLDIARLLFLLGYAIDPKGWRDDEVDLATGDELVPAVANALCRLTERALRRGLLQGYLEVEETSYVLRGRLRENDQLRRHHGRVIPLELRHDDFTVDIAENRILLAAITRMLTAPRLDRHSRHRLTALRPRLADVTTLVRGARLPEWRPNRLNARYHTALRLAEIVWRATSPEHAPGSVTATGFLFDLSRIFEDFVTVALAESLPLHGTGAAHRQFPCTLDESSAVWMRPDLVWTVGNTPAAVVDAKYKREKPDGYPNADLYQLLAYCVALGLRRGHLVYAAGVGEGNGEPSRHLVRRAGVEIVCHALDLTAPPATLLRQVDELAKELTER
;
A
#
# COMPACT_ATOMS: atom_id res chain seq x y z
N MET A 1 28.57 -12.13 -1.90
CA MET A 1 27.27 -11.47 -1.68
C MET A 1 26.71 -12.04 -0.40
N ALA A 2 26.48 -11.22 0.62
CA ALA A 2 25.92 -11.69 1.89
C ALA A 2 24.40 -11.84 1.76
N VAL A 3 23.82 -12.86 2.40
CA VAL A 3 22.37 -13.08 2.41
C VAL A 3 21.87 -12.94 3.84
N VAL A 4 20.86 -12.09 4.03
CA VAL A 4 20.16 -11.87 5.29
C VAL A 4 18.73 -12.36 5.10
N GLU A 5 18.38 -13.44 5.80
CA GLU A 5 17.02 -13.97 5.82
C GLU A 5 16.39 -13.69 7.18
N LEU A 6 15.20 -13.09 7.17
CA LEU A 6 14.40 -12.75 8.34
C LEU A 6 12.98 -13.24 8.16
N ASP A 7 12.26 -13.46 9.25
CA ASP A 7 10.80 -13.50 9.23
C ASP A 7 10.24 -12.09 9.48
N GLU A 8 8.99 -11.82 9.09
CA GLU A 8 8.30 -10.51 9.12
C GLU A 8 8.45 -9.66 10.40
N LEU A 9 8.57 -10.29 11.57
CA LEU A 9 8.77 -9.67 12.89
C LEU A 9 10.02 -10.24 13.59
N GLY A 10 10.84 -10.98 12.85
CA GLY A 10 12.04 -11.64 13.36
C GLY A 10 13.21 -10.67 13.53
N SER A 11 14.09 -11.02 14.46
CA SER A 11 15.40 -10.43 14.60
C SER A 11 16.43 -11.55 14.63
N SER A 12 17.50 -11.42 13.85
CA SER A 12 18.58 -12.41 13.85
C SER A 12 19.95 -11.76 13.65
N GLN A 13 20.97 -12.50 14.05
CA GLN A 13 22.35 -12.06 14.00
C GLN A 13 23.06 -12.56 12.74
N HIS A 14 23.67 -11.63 12.01
CA HIS A 14 24.37 -11.93 10.76
C HIS A 14 25.83 -11.48 10.85
N GLY A 15 26.73 -12.27 10.26
CA GLY A 15 28.11 -11.88 10.03
C GLY A 15 28.17 -10.91 8.86
N LEU A 16 28.26 -9.62 9.15
CA LEU A 16 28.34 -8.55 8.15
C LEU A 16 29.57 -7.69 8.45
N THR A 17 30.24 -7.22 7.41
CA THR A 17 31.29 -6.21 7.60
C THR A 17 30.67 -4.93 8.15
N ALA A 18 31.48 -4.08 8.81
CA ALA A 18 30.99 -2.80 9.31
C ALA A 18 30.36 -1.95 8.20
N GLU A 19 30.92 -1.99 7.00
CA GLU A 19 30.39 -1.30 5.83
C GLU A 19 29.03 -1.86 5.40
N GLN A 20 28.89 -3.19 5.30
CA GLN A 20 27.64 -3.84 4.94
C GLN A 20 26.52 -3.53 5.94
N GLY A 21 26.81 -3.63 7.24
CA GLY A 21 25.84 -3.34 8.29
C GLY A 21 25.42 -1.87 8.34
N LEU A 22 26.37 -0.94 8.17
CA LEU A 22 26.05 0.49 8.05
C LEU A 22 25.21 0.80 6.81
N ARG A 23 25.48 0.12 5.69
CA ARG A 23 24.69 0.26 4.46
C ARG A 23 23.25 -0.23 4.65
N LEU A 24 23.06 -1.38 5.32
CA LEU A 24 21.72 -1.85 5.70
C LEU A 24 21.00 -0.86 6.62
N ALA A 25 21.67 -0.36 7.66
CA ALA A 25 21.08 0.59 8.60
C ALA A 25 20.63 1.89 7.90
N ARG A 26 21.46 2.42 7.00
CA ARG A 26 21.17 3.63 6.22
C ARG A 26 20.09 3.44 5.16
N SER A 27 19.86 2.20 4.71
CA SER A 27 18.82 1.90 3.70
C SER A 27 17.40 2.18 4.22
N GLY A 28 17.19 2.15 5.53
CA GLY A 28 15.87 2.29 6.15
C GLY A 28 14.91 1.13 5.87
N LEU A 29 15.38 0.06 5.22
CA LEU A 29 14.56 -1.12 4.90
C LEU A 29 14.35 -2.04 6.11
N VAL A 30 15.38 -2.16 6.95
CA VAL A 30 15.42 -2.95 8.19
C VAL A 30 16.07 -2.13 9.29
N ALA A 31 15.88 -2.52 10.56
CA ALA A 31 16.78 -2.05 11.61
C ALA A 31 18.05 -2.90 11.56
N ALA A 32 19.22 -2.27 11.58
CA ALA A 32 20.49 -2.98 11.67
C ALA A 32 21.40 -2.23 12.65
N THR A 33 21.89 -2.92 13.67
CA THR A 33 22.81 -2.38 14.67
C THR A 33 23.97 -3.35 14.93
N PRO A 34 25.19 -2.87 15.20
CA PRO A 34 26.27 -3.74 15.67
C PRO A 34 25.81 -4.50 16.92
N SER A 35 26.09 -5.79 16.98
CA SER A 35 25.66 -6.60 18.12
C SER A 35 26.46 -6.24 19.37
N ALA A 36 25.75 -5.94 20.46
CA ALA A 36 26.35 -5.68 21.76
C ALA A 36 26.92 -6.96 22.40
N LEU A 37 26.44 -8.13 21.99
CA LEU A 37 26.78 -9.42 22.59
C LEU A 37 27.89 -10.15 21.84
N VAL A 38 27.98 -9.97 20.51
CA VAL A 38 28.93 -10.70 19.67
C VAL A 38 29.70 -9.75 18.75
N PRO A 39 31.00 -9.50 19.00
CA PRO A 39 31.83 -8.67 18.15
C PRO A 39 31.84 -9.15 16.69
N GLY A 40 31.76 -8.22 15.74
CA GLY A 40 31.76 -8.52 14.30
C GLY A 40 30.43 -9.05 13.76
N ARG A 41 29.38 -9.13 14.58
CA ARG A 41 28.02 -9.44 14.13
C ARG A 41 27.11 -8.23 14.20
N TRP A 42 26.03 -8.29 13.43
CA TRP A 42 24.98 -7.28 13.39
C TRP A 42 23.64 -7.90 13.75
N ASP A 43 22.91 -7.26 14.66
CA ASP A 43 21.51 -7.55 14.95
C ASP A 43 20.66 -6.85 13.90
N VAL A 44 19.92 -7.65 13.10
CA VAL A 44 19.07 -7.15 12.03
C VAL A 44 17.62 -7.56 12.29
N SER A 45 16.68 -6.62 12.23
CA SER A 45 15.26 -6.89 12.45
C SER A 45 14.37 -6.37 11.32
N ALA A 46 13.39 -7.21 10.97
CA ALA A 46 12.36 -6.89 10.02
C ALA A 46 11.33 -5.96 10.69
N ARG A 47 11.15 -4.76 10.16
CA ARG A 47 10.23 -3.75 10.69
C ARG A 47 8.79 -3.98 10.20
N GLY A 48 8.28 -5.21 10.28
CA GLY A 48 6.95 -5.57 9.76
C GLY A 48 6.83 -5.48 8.23
N ARG A 49 7.96 -5.50 7.52
CA ARG A 49 8.01 -5.42 6.05
C ARG A 49 8.45 -6.76 5.45
N VAL A 50 7.76 -7.23 4.42
CA VAL A 50 8.04 -8.53 3.78
C VAL A 50 8.35 -8.39 2.30
N GLY A 51 9.18 -9.29 1.77
CA GLY A 51 9.62 -9.28 0.37
C GLY A 51 11.13 -9.38 0.26
N ALA A 52 11.70 -8.88 -0.84
CA ALA A 52 13.12 -9.03 -1.14
C ALA A 52 13.76 -7.69 -1.51
N ALA A 53 15.00 -7.48 -1.08
CA ALA A 53 15.77 -6.29 -1.38
C ALA A 53 17.25 -6.60 -1.61
N ARG A 54 17.93 -5.74 -2.37
CA ARG A 54 19.38 -5.73 -2.52
C ARG A 54 19.90 -4.37 -2.10
N VAL A 55 20.85 -4.36 -1.17
CA VAL A 55 21.49 -3.16 -0.63
C VAL A 55 23.00 -3.30 -0.86
N GLY A 56 23.50 -2.73 -1.96
CA GLY A 56 24.86 -3.01 -2.43
C GLY A 56 25.08 -4.50 -2.69
N ASP A 57 26.00 -5.11 -1.94
CA ASP A 57 26.38 -6.53 -2.01
C ASP A 57 25.67 -7.42 -0.96
N VAL A 58 24.64 -6.89 -0.29
CA VAL A 58 23.79 -7.63 0.64
C VAL A 58 22.42 -7.87 0.01
N GLU A 59 22.01 -9.12 -0.05
CA GLU A 59 20.64 -9.51 -0.37
C GLU A 59 19.86 -9.73 0.92
N LEU A 60 18.74 -9.04 1.05
CA LEU A 60 17.81 -9.12 2.15
C LEU A 60 16.55 -9.83 1.68
N TRP A 61 16.13 -10.83 2.43
CA TRP A 61 14.86 -11.49 2.24
C TRP A 61 14.09 -11.52 3.56
N VAL A 62 12.88 -11.00 3.54
CA VAL A 62 11.98 -11.08 4.69
C VAL A 62 10.76 -11.92 4.29
N ARG A 63 10.63 -13.08 4.94
CA ARG A 63 9.54 -14.03 4.72
C ARG A 63 8.29 -13.62 5.50
N PRO A 64 7.12 -13.58 4.87
CA PRO A 64 5.87 -13.48 5.62
C PRO A 64 5.61 -14.80 6.36
N LYS A 65 5.01 -14.70 7.54
CA LYS A 65 4.43 -15.87 8.23
C LYS A 65 3.05 -16.21 7.69
N LEU A 66 2.36 -15.21 7.15
CA LEU A 66 1.10 -15.40 6.48
C LEU A 66 1.33 -16.02 5.09
N ASP A 67 0.44 -16.95 4.73
CA ASP A 67 0.44 -17.52 3.38
C ASP A 67 0.35 -16.41 2.32
N ILE A 68 1.12 -16.55 1.25
CA ILE A 68 1.20 -15.56 0.18
C ILE A 68 -0.14 -15.45 -0.56
N ALA A 69 -0.89 -16.55 -0.69
CA ALA A 69 -2.25 -16.49 -1.22
C ALA A 69 -3.15 -15.59 -0.37
N ARG A 70 -3.02 -15.67 0.96
CA ARG A 70 -3.74 -14.77 1.87
C ARG A 70 -3.28 -13.33 1.74
N LEU A 71 -1.97 -13.08 1.68
CA LEU A 71 -1.47 -11.72 1.49
C LEU A 71 -1.97 -11.08 0.20
N LEU A 72 -1.98 -11.84 -0.90
CA LEU A 72 -2.55 -11.37 -2.16
C LEU A 72 -4.06 -11.17 -2.08
N PHE A 73 -4.79 -12.00 -1.34
CA PHE A 73 -6.20 -11.76 -1.06
C PHE A 73 -6.43 -10.44 -0.31
N LEU A 74 -5.73 -10.20 0.80
CA LEU A 74 -5.86 -8.97 1.59
C LEU A 74 -5.54 -7.73 0.73
N LEU A 75 -4.44 -7.81 -0.03
CA LEU A 75 -4.01 -6.76 -0.94
C LEU A 75 -5.04 -6.50 -2.05
N GLY A 76 -5.49 -7.57 -2.69
CA GLY A 76 -6.46 -7.55 -3.78
C GLY A 76 -7.81 -7.00 -3.36
N TYR A 77 -8.30 -7.43 -2.19
CA TYR A 77 -9.53 -6.93 -1.61
C TYR A 77 -9.43 -5.44 -1.26
N ALA A 78 -8.33 -5.00 -0.63
CA ALA A 78 -8.11 -3.59 -0.34
C ALA A 78 -8.03 -2.69 -1.60
N ILE A 79 -7.56 -3.26 -2.71
CA ILE A 79 -7.46 -2.59 -4.03
C ILE A 79 -8.84 -2.38 -4.66
N ASP A 80 -9.60 -3.47 -4.79
CA ASP A 80 -10.84 -3.52 -5.58
C ASP A 80 -11.70 -4.69 -5.06
N PRO A 81 -12.51 -4.47 -4.01
CA PRO A 81 -13.31 -5.52 -3.41
C PRO A 81 -14.29 -6.20 -4.37
N LYS A 82 -14.71 -5.48 -5.42
CA LYS A 82 -15.71 -5.93 -6.39
C LYS A 82 -15.09 -6.57 -7.63
N GLY A 83 -13.88 -6.17 -7.98
CA GLY A 83 -13.18 -6.63 -9.18
C GLY A 83 -12.16 -7.72 -8.94
N TRP A 84 -11.54 -7.79 -7.75
CA TRP A 84 -10.61 -8.86 -7.40
C TRP A 84 -11.37 -10.16 -7.15
N ARG A 85 -10.98 -11.24 -7.83
CA ARG A 85 -11.56 -12.58 -7.63
C ARG A 85 -10.48 -13.52 -7.15
N ASP A 86 -10.82 -14.49 -6.30
CA ASP A 86 -9.86 -15.49 -5.81
C ASP A 86 -9.17 -16.26 -6.97
N ASP A 87 -9.86 -16.44 -8.11
CA ASP A 87 -9.31 -17.01 -9.35
C ASP A 87 -8.19 -16.17 -10.02
N GLU A 88 -7.97 -14.93 -9.55
CA GLU A 88 -6.91 -14.04 -10.03
C GLU A 88 -5.54 -14.36 -9.41
N VAL A 89 -5.50 -15.33 -8.49
CA VAL A 89 -4.31 -15.78 -7.78
C VAL A 89 -4.14 -17.30 -7.98
N ASP A 90 -3.64 -17.71 -9.15
CA ASP A 90 -3.20 -19.08 -9.37
C ASP A 90 -1.77 -19.20 -8.81
N LEU A 91 -1.69 -19.48 -7.50
CA LEU A 91 -0.41 -19.68 -6.81
C LEU A 91 -0.19 -21.16 -6.58
N ALA A 92 1.02 -21.61 -6.90
CA ALA A 92 1.49 -22.90 -6.45
C ALA A 92 1.89 -22.82 -4.97
N THR A 93 1.73 -23.94 -4.27
CA THR A 93 2.23 -24.09 -2.89
C THR A 93 3.73 -23.81 -2.85
N GLY A 94 4.15 -22.81 -2.07
CA GLY A 94 5.56 -22.43 -1.92
C GLY A 94 6.03 -21.29 -2.82
N ASP A 95 5.12 -20.62 -3.55
CA ASP A 95 5.46 -19.42 -4.31
C ASP A 95 6.07 -18.34 -3.42
N GLU A 96 7.02 -17.56 -3.94
CA GLU A 96 7.57 -16.40 -3.25
C GLU A 96 6.73 -15.14 -3.57
N LEU A 97 6.69 -14.18 -2.63
CA LEU A 97 5.84 -12.99 -2.76
C LEU A 97 6.16 -12.15 -4.02
N VAL A 98 7.44 -12.03 -4.39
CA VAL A 98 7.84 -11.25 -5.57
C VAL A 98 7.32 -11.88 -6.88
N PRO A 99 7.61 -13.16 -7.20
CA PRO A 99 6.97 -13.89 -8.30
C PRO A 99 5.45 -13.81 -8.31
N ALA A 100 4.81 -14.01 -7.15
CA ALA A 100 3.36 -13.99 -7.00
C ALA A 100 2.74 -12.66 -7.46
N VAL A 101 3.27 -11.54 -6.96
CA VAL A 101 2.83 -10.19 -7.36
C VAL A 101 3.18 -9.89 -8.82
N ALA A 102 4.34 -10.33 -9.30
CA ALA A 102 4.74 -10.15 -10.69
C ALA A 102 3.79 -10.86 -11.67
N ASN A 103 3.38 -12.08 -11.35
CA ASN A 103 2.41 -12.84 -12.15
C ASN A 103 1.04 -12.16 -12.15
N ALA A 104 0.55 -11.73 -10.97
CA ALA A 104 -0.69 -10.97 -10.87
C ALA A 104 -0.64 -9.68 -11.73
N LEU A 105 0.46 -8.92 -11.65
CA LEU A 105 0.69 -7.73 -12.47
C LEU A 105 0.66 -8.04 -13.97
N CYS A 106 1.33 -9.12 -14.41
CA CYS A 106 1.29 -9.57 -15.79
C CYS A 106 -0.14 -9.86 -16.25
N ARG A 107 -0.87 -10.72 -15.53
CA ARG A 107 -2.24 -11.13 -15.89
C ARG A 107 -3.20 -9.95 -15.96
N LEU A 108 -3.18 -9.07 -14.96
CA LEU A 108 -4.06 -7.91 -14.89
C LEU A 108 -3.72 -6.89 -16.00
N THR A 109 -2.43 -6.67 -16.27
CA THR A 109 -2.00 -5.83 -17.39
C THR A 109 -2.44 -6.42 -18.72
N GLU A 110 -2.19 -7.71 -18.97
CA GLU A 110 -2.62 -8.40 -20.20
C GLU A 110 -4.14 -8.27 -20.42
N ARG A 111 -4.93 -8.41 -19.35
CA ARG A 111 -6.39 -8.23 -19.38
C ARG A 111 -6.77 -6.79 -19.71
N ALA A 112 -6.17 -5.80 -19.05
CA ALA A 112 -6.44 -4.39 -19.30
C ALA A 112 -6.12 -3.99 -20.74
N LEU A 113 -4.98 -4.47 -21.26
CA LEU A 113 -4.49 -4.18 -22.61
C LEU A 113 -5.12 -5.06 -23.71
N ARG A 114 -6.00 -6.02 -23.38
CA ARG A 114 -6.54 -7.00 -24.34
C ARG A 114 -7.23 -6.34 -25.55
N ARG A 115 -7.89 -5.20 -25.35
CA ARG A 115 -8.57 -4.43 -26.41
C ARG A 115 -7.74 -3.24 -26.92
N GLY A 116 -6.41 -3.32 -26.82
CA GLY A 116 -5.50 -2.21 -27.12
C GLY A 116 -5.33 -1.24 -25.96
N LEU A 117 -4.36 -0.33 -26.11
CA LEU A 117 -4.10 0.74 -25.13
C LEU A 117 -5.32 1.65 -25.00
N LEU A 118 -5.56 2.15 -23.78
CA LEU A 118 -6.51 3.22 -23.59
C LEU A 118 -5.89 4.51 -24.16
N GLN A 119 -6.68 5.24 -24.94
CA GLN A 119 -6.32 6.57 -25.42
C GLN A 119 -7.17 7.59 -24.68
N GLY A 120 -6.62 8.77 -24.43
CA GLY A 120 -7.32 9.85 -23.77
C GLY A 120 -6.77 11.20 -24.23
N TYR A 121 -7.51 12.25 -23.89
CA TYR A 121 -7.10 13.61 -24.16
C TYR A 121 -6.13 14.07 -23.08
N LEU A 122 -4.94 14.47 -23.50
CA LEU A 122 -3.96 15.15 -22.67
C LEU A 122 -3.84 16.59 -23.15
N GLU A 123 -3.93 17.52 -22.22
CA GLU A 123 -3.69 18.92 -22.53
C GLU A 123 -2.18 19.15 -22.71
N VAL A 124 -1.81 19.59 -23.90
CA VAL A 124 -0.43 19.86 -24.31
C VAL A 124 -0.26 21.36 -24.48
N GLU A 125 0.78 21.88 -23.83
CA GLU A 125 1.26 23.24 -24.03
C GLU A 125 2.57 23.19 -24.84
N GLU A 126 2.60 23.79 -26.02
CA GLU A 126 3.76 23.73 -26.93
C GLU A 126 4.03 25.05 -27.66
N THR A 127 5.24 25.19 -28.17
CA THR A 127 5.67 26.28 -29.05
C THR A 127 5.70 25.74 -30.49
N SER A 128 4.83 26.21 -31.37
CA SER A 128 4.64 25.65 -32.72
C SER A 128 4.60 26.71 -33.82
N TYR A 129 5.02 26.34 -35.03
CA TYR A 129 4.92 27.19 -36.23
C TYR A 129 3.54 27.08 -36.91
N VAL A 130 2.68 26.17 -36.46
CA VAL A 130 1.34 25.91 -37.02
C VAL A 130 0.29 26.10 -35.93
N LEU A 131 -0.80 26.79 -36.23
CA LEU A 131 -1.90 26.99 -35.30
C LEU A 131 -2.73 25.72 -35.14
N ARG A 132 -2.60 25.06 -33.98
CA ARG A 132 -3.42 23.93 -33.52
C ARG A 132 -3.91 24.19 -32.10
N GLY A 133 -5.23 24.28 -31.90
CA GLY A 133 -5.85 24.59 -30.61
C GLY A 133 -5.91 26.09 -30.30
N ARG A 134 -5.69 26.47 -29.04
CA ARG A 134 -5.86 27.85 -28.54
C ARG A 134 -4.51 28.52 -28.30
N LEU A 135 -4.38 29.79 -28.69
CA LEU A 135 -3.20 30.60 -28.39
C LEU A 135 -3.16 30.97 -26.91
N ARG A 136 -1.99 30.85 -26.30
CA ARG A 136 -1.68 31.33 -24.95
C ARG A 136 -1.17 32.75 -25.03
N GLU A 137 -2.08 33.71 -25.20
CA GLU A 137 -1.79 35.12 -25.46
C GLU A 137 -0.79 35.74 -24.47
N ASN A 138 -0.97 35.46 -23.18
CA ASN A 138 -0.07 35.95 -22.12
C ASN A 138 1.37 35.42 -22.28
N ASP A 139 1.52 34.14 -22.61
CA ASP A 139 2.83 33.53 -22.81
C ASP A 139 3.44 33.96 -24.15
N GLN A 140 2.62 34.16 -25.18
CA GLN A 140 3.04 34.71 -26.47
C GLN A 140 3.65 36.11 -26.33
N LEU A 141 2.95 37.02 -25.65
CA LEU A 141 3.41 38.39 -25.41
C LEU A 141 4.70 38.41 -24.58
N ARG A 142 4.77 37.56 -23.54
CA ARG A 142 5.92 37.49 -22.62
C ARG A 142 7.16 36.86 -23.24
N ARG A 143 7.03 35.80 -24.03
CA ARG A 143 8.16 35.04 -24.58
C ARG A 143 8.66 35.59 -25.90
N HIS A 144 7.76 36.11 -26.73
CA HIS A 144 8.07 36.43 -28.13
C HIS A 144 8.10 37.93 -28.45
N HIS A 145 7.79 38.80 -27.48
CA HIS A 145 7.97 40.27 -27.54
C HIS A 145 7.56 40.92 -28.89
N GLY A 146 6.38 40.55 -29.40
CA GLY A 146 5.83 41.06 -30.67
C GLY A 146 6.13 40.21 -31.91
N ARG A 147 6.89 39.11 -31.79
CA ARG A 147 6.99 38.10 -32.86
C ARG A 147 5.71 37.26 -32.93
N VAL A 148 5.21 37.10 -34.15
CA VAL A 148 3.96 36.36 -34.43
C VAL A 148 4.20 34.85 -34.43
N ILE A 149 5.43 34.39 -34.71
CA ILE A 149 5.81 32.98 -34.78
C ILE A 149 7.17 32.79 -34.09
N PRO A 150 7.40 31.69 -33.36
CA PRO A 150 6.45 30.60 -33.10
C PRO A 150 5.32 30.98 -32.14
N LEU A 151 4.23 30.22 -32.19
CA LEU A 151 3.01 30.39 -31.40
C LEU A 151 3.07 29.53 -30.13
N GLU A 152 2.77 30.11 -28.99
CA GLU A 152 2.56 29.41 -27.72
C GLU A 152 1.12 28.89 -27.67
N LEU A 153 0.92 27.58 -27.84
CA LEU A 153 -0.38 26.96 -28.00
C LEU A 153 -0.72 26.06 -26.81
N ARG A 154 -2.01 25.90 -26.57
CA ARG A 154 -2.62 24.91 -25.68
C ARG A 154 -3.68 24.15 -26.45
N HIS A 155 -3.54 22.83 -26.53
CA HIS A 155 -4.48 21.97 -27.25
C HIS A 155 -4.61 20.61 -26.58
N ASP A 156 -5.72 19.92 -26.84
CA ASP A 156 -5.92 18.56 -26.37
C ASP A 156 -5.41 17.58 -27.43
N ASP A 157 -4.41 16.77 -27.08
CA ASP A 157 -3.90 15.71 -27.93
C ASP A 157 -4.49 14.36 -27.54
N PHE A 158 -4.93 13.58 -28.54
CA PHE A 158 -5.53 12.28 -28.31
C PHE A 158 -4.45 11.20 -28.39
N THR A 159 -3.94 10.83 -27.22
CA THR A 159 -2.70 10.06 -27.10
C THR A 159 -2.86 8.83 -26.21
N VAL A 160 -1.92 7.89 -26.35
CA VAL A 160 -1.76 6.77 -25.42
C VAL A 160 -0.92 7.16 -24.20
N ASP A 161 -0.25 8.32 -24.19
CA ASP A 161 0.59 8.78 -23.08
C ASP A 161 -0.22 9.39 -21.91
N ILE A 162 -1.26 8.67 -21.49
CA ILE A 162 -2.16 9.04 -20.39
C ILE A 162 -1.64 8.50 -19.05
N ALA A 163 -2.16 9.05 -17.95
CA ALA A 163 -1.81 8.66 -16.58
C ALA A 163 -1.86 7.14 -16.38
N GLU A 164 -2.94 6.49 -16.83
CA GLU A 164 -3.17 5.05 -16.68
C GLU A 164 -2.04 4.22 -17.32
N ASN A 165 -1.69 4.49 -18.57
CA ASN A 165 -0.65 3.74 -19.27
C ASN A 165 0.73 4.01 -18.67
N ARG A 166 1.01 5.25 -18.24
CA ARG A 166 2.27 5.63 -17.57
C ARG A 166 2.45 4.89 -16.25
N ILE A 167 1.38 4.75 -15.46
CA ILE A 167 1.40 3.99 -14.20
C ILE A 167 1.70 2.50 -14.46
N LEU A 168 1.06 1.89 -15.46
CA LEU A 168 1.34 0.48 -15.81
C LEU A 168 2.80 0.29 -16.26
N LEU A 169 3.30 1.14 -17.15
CA LEU A 169 4.68 1.08 -17.62
C LEU A 169 5.68 1.26 -16.47
N ALA A 170 5.38 2.18 -15.56
CA ALA A 170 6.18 2.44 -14.37
C ALA A 170 6.27 1.21 -13.46
N ALA A 171 5.14 0.55 -13.18
CA ALA A 171 5.10 -0.67 -12.37
C ALA A 171 5.85 -1.85 -13.03
N ILE A 172 5.65 -2.07 -14.33
CA ILE A 172 6.36 -3.13 -15.08
C ILE A 172 7.87 -2.90 -15.04
N THR A 173 8.30 -1.66 -15.30
CA THR A 173 9.72 -1.30 -15.30
C THR A 173 10.34 -1.48 -13.92
N ARG A 174 9.59 -1.17 -12.86
CA ARG A 174 10.03 -1.39 -11.47
C ARG A 174 10.12 -2.86 -11.12
N MET A 175 9.09 -3.63 -11.44
CA MET A 175 9.06 -5.06 -11.14
C MET A 175 10.22 -5.80 -11.83
N LEU A 176 10.62 -5.41 -13.04
CA LEU A 176 11.78 -5.98 -13.73
C LEU A 176 13.12 -5.79 -12.98
N THR A 177 13.20 -4.80 -12.08
CA THR A 177 14.36 -4.55 -11.22
C THR A 177 14.30 -5.29 -9.88
N ALA A 178 13.16 -5.92 -9.54
CA ALA A 178 12.98 -6.59 -8.27
C ALA A 178 13.95 -7.79 -8.11
N PRO A 179 14.61 -7.93 -6.96
CA PRO A 179 15.38 -9.13 -6.65
C PRO A 179 14.45 -10.33 -6.54
N ARG A 180 14.98 -11.53 -6.88
CA ARG A 180 14.25 -12.81 -6.85
C ARG A 180 13.01 -12.90 -7.77
N LEU A 181 12.89 -12.00 -8.74
CA LEU A 181 11.93 -12.16 -9.83
C LEU A 181 12.28 -13.41 -10.65
N ASP A 182 11.32 -14.34 -10.76
CA ASP A 182 11.48 -15.58 -11.50
C ASP A 182 11.58 -15.35 -13.02
N ARG A 183 12.13 -16.34 -13.74
CA ARG A 183 12.38 -16.23 -15.18
C ARG A 183 11.11 -16.10 -15.99
N HIS A 184 10.03 -16.78 -15.59
CA HIS A 184 8.77 -16.79 -16.32
C HIS A 184 8.08 -15.41 -16.24
N SER A 185 7.95 -14.85 -15.04
CA SER A 185 7.41 -13.50 -14.83
C SER A 185 8.28 -12.43 -15.49
N ARG A 186 9.62 -12.55 -15.40
CA ARG A 186 10.55 -11.64 -16.11
C ARG A 186 10.33 -11.66 -17.62
N HIS A 187 10.16 -12.84 -18.21
CA HIS A 187 9.90 -12.98 -19.64
C HIS A 187 8.58 -12.31 -20.04
N ARG A 188 7.49 -12.57 -19.30
CA ARG A 188 6.17 -11.96 -19.57
C ARG A 188 6.17 -10.44 -19.41
N LEU A 189 6.76 -9.90 -18.33
CA LEU A 189 6.90 -8.46 -18.14
C LEU A 189 7.72 -7.80 -19.26
N THR A 190 8.81 -8.45 -19.69
CA THR A 190 9.64 -7.96 -20.80
C THR A 190 8.85 -7.93 -22.11
N ALA A 191 8.00 -8.94 -22.36
CA ALA A 191 7.15 -8.99 -23.54
C ALA A 191 6.00 -7.95 -23.52
N LEU A 192 5.56 -7.51 -22.33
CA LEU A 192 4.55 -6.47 -22.20
C LEU A 192 5.09 -5.07 -22.48
N ARG A 193 6.36 -4.80 -22.16
CA ARG A 193 6.97 -3.46 -22.25
C ARG A 193 6.89 -2.84 -23.66
N PRO A 194 7.16 -3.55 -24.77
CA PRO A 194 7.02 -2.99 -26.12
C PRO A 194 5.59 -2.54 -26.47
N ARG A 195 4.56 -3.10 -25.83
CA ARG A 195 3.17 -2.68 -26.04
C ARG A 195 2.88 -1.27 -25.52
N LEU A 196 3.78 -0.72 -24.70
CA LEU A 196 3.73 0.61 -24.09
C LEU A 196 4.90 1.48 -24.60
N ALA A 197 5.43 1.20 -25.80
CA ALA A 197 6.60 1.90 -26.34
C ALA A 197 6.39 3.41 -26.51
N ASP A 198 5.17 3.82 -26.90
CA ASP A 198 4.80 5.24 -27.10
C ASP A 198 4.35 5.94 -25.81
N VAL A 199 4.63 5.34 -24.64
CA VAL A 199 4.23 5.86 -23.32
C VAL A 199 5.47 6.36 -22.59
N THR A 200 5.38 7.57 -22.03
CA THR A 200 6.49 8.22 -21.33
C THR A 200 6.79 7.48 -20.03
N THR A 201 8.01 6.96 -19.91
CA THR A 201 8.47 6.29 -18.69
C THR A 201 8.62 7.30 -17.55
N LEU A 202 8.12 6.96 -16.35
CA LEU A 202 8.32 7.78 -15.17
C LEU A 202 9.76 7.71 -14.68
N VAL A 203 10.35 8.88 -14.41
CA VAL A 203 11.69 8.99 -13.81
C VAL A 203 11.66 8.48 -12.37
N ARG A 204 12.81 8.04 -11.87
CA ARG A 204 12.94 7.56 -10.50
C ARG A 204 12.60 8.67 -9.50
N GLY A 205 11.84 8.33 -8.46
CA GLY A 205 11.37 9.30 -7.45
C GLY A 205 10.22 10.20 -7.91
N ALA A 206 9.76 10.09 -9.17
CA ALA A 206 8.59 10.83 -9.62
C ALA A 206 7.33 10.41 -8.86
N ARG A 207 6.45 11.37 -8.58
CA ARG A 207 5.09 11.09 -8.13
C ARG A 207 4.33 10.42 -9.26
N LEU A 208 3.55 9.38 -8.93
CA LEU A 208 2.63 8.80 -9.92
C LEU A 208 1.63 9.86 -10.39
N PRO A 209 1.33 9.91 -11.70
CA PRO A 209 0.21 10.68 -12.21
C PRO A 209 -1.09 10.30 -11.50
N GLU A 210 -2.01 11.26 -11.35
CA GLU A 210 -3.33 10.99 -10.80
C GLU A 210 -4.25 10.45 -11.90
N TRP A 211 -5.08 9.46 -11.57
CA TRP A 211 -6.14 8.95 -12.42
C TRP A 211 -7.43 8.82 -11.62
N ARG A 212 -8.57 8.88 -12.30
CA ARG A 212 -9.89 8.76 -11.68
C ARG A 212 -10.65 7.58 -12.26
N PRO A 213 -11.19 6.67 -11.42
CA PRO A 213 -12.07 5.61 -11.88
C PRO A 213 -13.27 6.16 -12.65
N ASN A 214 -13.47 5.68 -13.87
CA ASN A 214 -14.62 5.98 -14.71
C ASN A 214 -14.97 4.76 -15.59
N ARG A 215 -16.05 4.87 -16.36
CA ARG A 215 -16.53 3.76 -17.22
C ARG A 215 -15.57 3.42 -18.36
N LEU A 216 -14.82 4.39 -18.89
CA LEU A 216 -13.90 4.21 -20.01
C LEU A 216 -12.64 3.43 -19.60
N ASN A 217 -12.12 3.72 -18.40
CA ASN A 217 -10.95 3.05 -17.84
C ASN A 217 -11.29 1.89 -16.89
N ALA A 218 -12.57 1.47 -16.80
CA ALA A 218 -13.02 0.37 -15.93
C ALA A 218 -12.16 -0.91 -16.04
N ARG A 219 -11.74 -1.27 -17.26
CA ARG A 219 -10.89 -2.44 -17.50
C ARG A 219 -9.45 -2.31 -16.96
N TYR A 220 -9.02 -1.11 -16.57
CA TYR A 220 -7.70 -0.82 -16.04
C TYR A 220 -7.68 -0.77 -14.50
N HIS A 221 -8.82 -0.60 -13.83
CA HIS A 221 -8.87 -0.23 -12.40
C HIS A 221 -8.03 -1.15 -11.52
N THR A 222 -8.27 -2.46 -11.59
CA THR A 222 -7.55 -3.45 -10.79
C THR A 222 -6.06 -3.47 -11.12
N ALA A 223 -5.70 -3.37 -12.40
CA ALA A 223 -4.30 -3.33 -12.84
C ALA A 223 -3.57 -2.06 -12.36
N LEU A 224 -4.24 -0.91 -12.41
CA LEU A 224 -3.68 0.38 -11.97
C LEU A 224 -3.45 0.41 -10.46
N ARG A 225 -4.41 -0.09 -9.69
CA ARG A 225 -4.29 -0.18 -8.24
C ARG A 225 -3.14 -1.10 -7.81
N LEU A 226 -2.98 -2.27 -8.45
CA LEU A 226 -1.82 -3.12 -8.20
C LEU A 226 -0.52 -2.42 -8.64
N ALA A 227 -0.52 -1.74 -9.78
CA ALA A 227 0.64 -0.98 -10.27
C ALA A 227 1.05 0.16 -9.30
N GLU A 228 0.09 0.86 -8.69
CA GLU A 228 0.34 1.86 -7.65
C GLU A 228 1.04 1.24 -6.43
N ILE A 229 0.60 0.05 -6.01
CA ILE A 229 1.22 -0.67 -4.90
C ILE A 229 2.63 -1.13 -5.27
N VAL A 230 2.81 -1.74 -6.43
CA VAL A 230 4.13 -2.17 -6.94
C VAL A 230 5.10 -0.97 -6.96
N TRP A 231 4.63 0.19 -7.40
CA TRP A 231 5.42 1.41 -7.40
C TRP A 231 5.80 1.86 -5.99
N ARG A 232 4.87 1.80 -5.01
CA ARG A 232 5.11 2.19 -3.62
C ARG A 232 5.93 1.19 -2.81
N ALA A 233 5.80 -0.11 -3.11
CA ALA A 233 6.56 -1.18 -2.48
C ALA A 233 8.03 -1.19 -2.91
N THR A 234 8.38 -0.40 -3.93
CA THR A 234 9.76 -0.26 -4.36
C THR A 234 10.50 0.79 -3.53
N SER A 235 11.61 0.38 -2.90
CA SER A 235 12.42 1.30 -2.08
C SER A 235 12.95 2.50 -2.90
N PRO A 236 13.00 3.71 -2.33
CA PRO A 236 13.69 4.83 -2.96
C PRO A 236 15.18 4.47 -3.14
N GLU A 237 15.66 4.58 -4.37
CA GLU A 237 17.09 4.67 -4.64
C GLU A 237 17.54 6.05 -4.16
N HIS A 238 18.44 6.09 -3.17
CA HIS A 238 18.97 7.36 -2.71
C HIS A 238 20.01 7.91 -3.73
N ALA A 239 20.21 9.23 -3.70
CA ALA A 239 20.98 10.05 -4.65
C ALA A 239 22.41 9.53 -5.00
N PRO A 240 23.04 10.02 -6.09
CA PRO A 240 24.41 9.66 -6.45
C PRO A 240 25.38 9.90 -5.27
N GLY A 241 26.03 8.84 -4.78
CA GLY A 241 26.91 8.87 -3.60
C GLY A 241 26.32 8.28 -2.31
N SER A 242 25.05 7.87 -2.33
CA SER A 242 24.40 7.14 -1.24
C SER A 242 24.03 5.71 -1.66
N VAL A 243 23.76 4.85 -0.67
CA VAL A 243 23.62 3.39 -0.84
C VAL A 243 22.54 3.06 -1.86
N THR A 244 22.91 2.38 -2.96
CA THR A 244 21.95 1.85 -3.92
C THR A 244 21.20 0.68 -3.30
N ALA A 245 19.93 0.92 -2.98
CA ALA A 245 19.00 -0.09 -2.51
C ALA A 245 17.91 -0.30 -3.57
N THR A 246 17.77 -1.54 -4.04
CA THR A 246 16.67 -1.96 -4.92
C THR A 246 15.89 -3.02 -4.17
N GLY A 247 14.69 -2.69 -3.69
CA GLY A 247 13.89 -3.62 -2.92
C GLY A 247 12.43 -3.53 -3.25
N PHE A 248 11.76 -4.67 -3.12
CA PHE A 248 10.34 -4.86 -3.24
C PHE A 248 9.83 -5.38 -1.89
N LEU A 249 9.40 -4.43 -1.05
CA LEU A 249 9.02 -4.68 0.33
C LEU A 249 7.61 -4.12 0.59
N PHE A 250 6.75 -4.96 1.12
CA PHE A 250 5.39 -4.62 1.52
C PHE A 250 5.30 -4.39 3.01
N ASP A 251 4.59 -3.34 3.40
CA ASP A 251 4.25 -3.08 4.79
C ASP A 251 2.99 -3.89 5.16
N LEU A 252 3.15 -4.93 5.96
CA LEU A 252 2.03 -5.81 6.35
C LEU A 252 1.03 -5.10 7.25
N SER A 253 1.50 -4.15 8.07
CA SER A 253 0.61 -3.35 8.92
C SER A 253 -0.35 -2.55 8.07
N ARG A 254 0.18 -1.90 7.04
CA ARG A 254 -0.63 -1.14 6.09
C ARG A 254 -1.57 -2.02 5.28
N ILE A 255 -1.12 -3.17 4.80
CA ILE A 255 -1.99 -4.09 4.04
C ILE A 255 -3.17 -4.54 4.89
N PHE A 256 -2.92 -4.89 6.14
CA PHE A 256 -3.97 -5.30 7.06
C PHE A 256 -4.93 -4.15 7.41
N GLU A 257 -4.42 -2.96 7.72
CA GLU A 257 -5.23 -1.75 7.95
C GLU A 257 -6.11 -1.43 6.74
N ASP A 258 -5.52 -1.37 5.55
CA ASP A 258 -6.24 -1.07 4.31
C ASP A 258 -7.33 -2.15 4.07
N PHE A 259 -7.04 -3.44 4.30
CA PHE A 259 -8.04 -4.51 4.20
C PHE A 259 -9.20 -4.33 5.18
N VAL A 260 -8.91 -4.20 6.48
CA VAL A 260 -9.94 -4.11 7.53
C VAL A 260 -10.83 -2.89 7.29
N THR A 261 -10.24 -1.74 7.01
CA THR A 261 -10.98 -0.49 6.80
C THR A 261 -11.82 -0.52 5.53
N VAL A 262 -11.34 -1.16 4.45
CA VAL A 262 -12.12 -1.33 3.21
C VAL A 262 -13.27 -2.31 3.41
N ALA A 263 -13.01 -3.47 4.01
CA ALA A 263 -14.03 -4.49 4.24
C ALA A 263 -15.13 -4.00 5.20
N LEU A 264 -14.76 -3.27 6.27
CA LEU A 264 -15.73 -2.61 7.15
C LEU A 264 -16.51 -1.50 6.44
N ALA A 265 -15.86 -0.69 5.61
CA ALA A 265 -16.55 0.36 4.87
C ALA A 265 -17.58 -0.18 3.87
N GLU A 266 -17.41 -1.40 3.36
CA GLU A 266 -18.41 -2.07 2.53
C GLU A 266 -19.52 -2.75 3.33
N SER A 267 -19.20 -3.32 4.49
CA SER A 267 -20.17 -4.06 5.31
C SER A 267 -21.04 -3.15 6.20
N LEU A 268 -20.49 -2.08 6.80
CA LEU A 268 -21.23 -1.19 7.71
C LEU A 268 -22.54 -0.63 7.13
N PRO A 269 -22.61 -0.18 5.86
CA PRO A 269 -23.86 0.29 5.26
C PRO A 269 -24.96 -0.78 5.11
N LEU A 270 -24.62 -2.07 5.25
CA LEU A 270 -25.58 -3.18 5.22
C LEU A 270 -26.33 -3.34 6.55
N HIS A 271 -25.74 -2.87 7.65
CA HIS A 271 -26.26 -3.05 9.02
C HIS A 271 -26.79 -1.76 9.64
N GLY A 272 -26.53 -0.58 9.05
CA GLY A 272 -27.00 0.69 9.60
C GLY A 272 -27.03 1.85 8.61
N THR A 273 -27.72 2.92 9.00
CA THR A 273 -27.84 4.17 8.22
C THR A 273 -26.72 5.14 8.60
N GLY A 274 -25.60 5.07 7.88
CA GLY A 274 -24.45 5.94 8.15
C GLY A 274 -23.43 5.95 7.03
N ALA A 275 -22.27 6.54 7.30
CA ALA A 275 -21.14 6.62 6.38
C ALA A 275 -19.83 6.25 7.09
N ALA A 276 -19.04 5.41 6.42
CA ALA A 276 -17.70 5.02 6.86
C ALA A 276 -16.67 5.98 6.28
N HIS A 277 -15.85 6.56 7.16
CA HIS A 277 -14.76 7.46 6.78
C HIS A 277 -13.43 6.84 7.15
N ARG A 278 -12.59 6.58 6.15
CA ARG A 278 -11.24 6.01 6.36
C ARG A 278 -10.24 7.13 6.60
N GLN A 279 -9.27 6.87 7.48
CA GLN A 279 -8.20 7.78 7.84
C GLN A 279 -8.73 9.18 8.25
N PHE A 280 -9.72 9.18 9.14
CA PHE A 280 -10.53 10.35 9.52
C PHE A 280 -9.68 11.39 10.26
N PRO A 281 -9.52 12.63 9.78
CA PRO A 281 -8.73 13.63 10.49
C PRO A 281 -9.51 14.20 11.69
N CYS A 282 -8.89 14.22 12.86
CA CYS A 282 -9.42 14.89 14.05
C CYS A 282 -8.30 15.45 14.94
N THR A 283 -8.64 16.18 16.01
CA THR A 283 -7.67 16.72 16.97
C THR A 283 -8.03 16.26 18.37
N LEU A 284 -7.00 16.03 19.19
CA LEU A 284 -7.17 15.59 20.58
C LEU A 284 -7.54 16.74 21.51
N ASP A 285 -7.00 17.91 21.23
CA ASP A 285 -7.03 19.07 22.09
C ASP A 285 -7.87 20.22 21.50
N GLU A 286 -8.34 21.10 22.39
CA GLU A 286 -9.15 22.27 22.02
C GLU A 286 -8.37 23.27 21.16
N SER A 287 -7.04 23.33 21.31
CA SER A 287 -6.19 24.23 20.51
C SER A 287 -5.87 23.68 19.11
N SER A 288 -6.35 22.49 18.77
CA SER A 288 -6.11 21.81 17.49
C SER A 288 -4.62 21.62 17.17
N ALA A 289 -3.78 21.47 18.21
CA ALA A 289 -2.33 21.30 18.07
C ALA A 289 -1.93 19.83 17.86
N VAL A 290 -2.70 18.90 18.43
CA VAL A 290 -2.42 17.47 18.43
C VAL A 290 -3.35 16.77 17.44
N TRP A 291 -2.86 16.57 16.23
CA TRP A 291 -3.58 15.86 15.18
C TRP A 291 -3.63 14.36 15.43
N MET A 292 -4.79 13.78 15.13
CA MET A 292 -5.08 12.36 15.22
C MET A 292 -5.74 11.88 13.93
N ARG A 293 -5.59 10.58 13.67
CA ARG A 293 -6.11 9.98 12.45
C ARG A 293 -6.52 8.53 12.67
N PRO A 294 -7.73 8.27 13.21
CA PRO A 294 -8.24 6.92 13.31
C PRO A 294 -8.38 6.28 11.93
N ASP A 295 -8.14 4.96 11.87
CA ASP A 295 -8.14 4.20 10.62
C ASP A 295 -9.54 4.18 9.98
N LEU A 296 -10.59 4.04 10.79
CA LEU A 296 -11.98 4.15 10.35
C LEU A 296 -12.89 4.76 11.42
N VAL A 297 -13.75 5.68 11.00
CA VAL A 297 -14.84 6.24 11.81
C VAL A 297 -16.17 6.01 11.10
N TRP A 298 -17.11 5.38 11.80
CA TRP A 298 -18.50 5.25 11.35
C TRP A 298 -19.29 6.45 11.88
N THR A 299 -20.04 7.11 11.00
CA THR A 299 -20.87 8.27 11.36
C THR A 299 -22.33 8.02 11.06
N VAL A 300 -23.21 8.45 11.97
CA VAL A 300 -24.67 8.45 11.78
C VAL A 300 -25.13 9.90 11.86
N GLY A 301 -25.76 10.40 10.80
CA GLY A 301 -26.15 11.82 10.74
C GLY A 301 -24.98 12.78 10.93
N ASN A 302 -23.81 12.46 10.36
CA ASN A 302 -22.56 13.21 10.49
C ASN A 302 -21.97 13.29 11.91
N THR A 303 -22.48 12.49 12.85
CA THR A 303 -21.95 12.36 14.21
C THR A 303 -21.17 11.05 14.31
N PRO A 304 -19.93 11.03 14.84
CA PRO A 304 -19.21 9.80 15.13
C PRO A 304 -20.05 8.87 16.00
N ALA A 305 -20.20 7.62 15.56
CA ALA A 305 -20.95 6.57 16.24
C ALA A 305 -20.05 5.40 16.65
N ALA A 306 -19.01 5.10 15.88
CA ALA A 306 -17.99 4.13 16.23
C ALA A 306 -16.63 4.53 15.66
N VAL A 307 -15.56 4.10 16.34
CA VAL A 307 -14.18 4.25 15.88
C VAL A 307 -13.46 2.92 15.91
N VAL A 308 -12.71 2.65 14.85
CA VAL A 308 -11.95 1.42 14.65
C VAL A 308 -10.49 1.78 14.35
N ASP A 309 -9.59 1.05 14.99
CA ASP A 309 -8.16 1.08 14.73
C ASP A 309 -7.65 -0.35 14.52
N ALA A 310 -6.91 -0.58 13.42
CA ALA A 310 -6.47 -1.89 12.98
C ALA A 310 -4.96 -2.02 13.20
N LYS A 311 -4.52 -3.17 13.73
CA LYS A 311 -3.12 -3.40 14.08
C LYS A 311 -2.67 -4.81 13.66
N TYR A 312 -1.66 -4.86 12.81
CA TYR A 312 -1.02 -6.13 12.41
C TYR A 312 -0.01 -6.60 13.45
N LYS A 313 -0.52 -7.13 14.55
CA LYS A 313 0.23 -7.82 15.60
C LYS A 313 -0.71 -8.68 16.42
N ARG A 314 -0.13 -9.58 17.21
CA ARG A 314 -0.89 -10.36 18.19
C ARG A 314 -1.42 -9.42 19.28
N GLU A 315 -2.60 -9.75 19.80
CA GLU A 315 -3.25 -9.03 20.91
C GLU A 315 -2.40 -9.03 22.19
N LYS A 316 -1.54 -10.06 22.37
CA LYS A 316 -0.64 -10.20 23.54
C LYS A 316 0.83 -10.24 23.12
N PRO A 317 1.47 -9.09 22.88
CA PRO A 317 2.92 -9.05 22.68
C PRO A 317 3.65 -9.11 24.04
N ASP A 318 4.73 -9.88 24.12
CA ASP A 318 5.70 -9.78 25.21
C ASP A 318 6.43 -8.41 25.10
N GLY A 319 6.10 -7.42 25.93
CA GLY A 319 6.70 -6.07 25.89
C GLY A 319 5.73 -4.95 26.28
N TYR A 320 6.01 -3.68 25.90
CA TYR A 320 5.16 -2.48 26.12
C TYR A 320 3.74 -2.69 25.54
N PRO A 321 2.75 -3.20 26.30
CA PRO A 321 1.66 -3.97 25.69
C PRO A 321 0.40 -3.15 25.39
N ASN A 322 0.41 -1.83 25.58
CA ASN A 322 -0.83 -1.05 25.68
C ASN A 322 -0.88 0.24 24.84
N ALA A 323 0.08 0.46 23.94
CA ALA A 323 0.13 1.72 23.17
C ALA A 323 -1.15 1.94 22.33
N ASP A 324 -1.69 0.87 21.74
CA ASP A 324 -2.90 0.96 20.91
C ASP A 324 -4.16 1.18 21.77
N LEU A 325 -4.19 0.66 23.00
CA LEU A 325 -5.26 0.97 23.97
C LEU A 325 -5.25 2.46 24.32
N TYR A 326 -4.09 3.06 24.55
CA TYR A 326 -3.97 4.50 24.83
C TYR A 326 -4.35 5.35 23.61
N GLN A 327 -3.94 4.92 22.41
CA GLN A 327 -4.30 5.57 21.16
C GLN A 327 -5.81 5.54 20.92
N LEU A 328 -6.45 4.38 21.07
CA LEU A 328 -7.89 4.25 20.89
C LEU A 328 -8.66 5.03 21.96
N LEU A 329 -8.19 5.06 23.21
CA LEU A 329 -8.78 5.91 24.24
C LEU A 329 -8.75 7.39 23.83
N ALA A 330 -7.63 7.88 23.29
CA ALA A 330 -7.52 9.25 22.80
C ALA A 330 -8.54 9.53 21.68
N TYR A 331 -8.74 8.57 20.77
CA TYR A 331 -9.77 8.68 19.73
C TYR A 331 -11.17 8.74 20.31
N CYS A 332 -11.51 7.87 21.26
CA CYS A 332 -12.82 7.88 21.92
C CYS A 332 -13.08 9.21 22.62
N VAL A 333 -12.10 9.74 23.34
CA VAL A 333 -12.21 11.03 24.03
C VAL A 333 -12.46 12.17 23.04
N ALA A 334 -11.67 12.27 21.97
CA ALA A 334 -11.81 13.34 21.00
C ALA A 334 -13.10 13.27 20.17
N LEU A 335 -13.60 12.05 19.92
CA LEU A 335 -14.83 11.83 19.16
C LEU A 335 -16.09 11.76 20.04
N GLY A 336 -15.96 11.85 21.37
CA GLY A 336 -17.07 11.76 22.31
C GLY A 336 -17.71 10.37 22.38
N LEU A 337 -16.94 9.31 22.10
CA LEU A 337 -17.43 7.93 22.05
C LEU A 337 -17.22 7.22 23.39
N ARG A 338 -18.22 6.43 23.80
CA ARG A 338 -18.14 5.54 24.97
C ARG A 338 -17.56 4.17 24.66
N ARG A 339 -17.36 3.87 23.37
CA ARG A 339 -16.86 2.58 22.91
C ARG A 339 -15.90 2.77 21.75
N GLY A 340 -14.79 2.05 21.77
CA GLY A 340 -13.81 2.00 20.69
C GLY A 340 -13.40 0.56 20.39
N HIS A 341 -13.03 0.29 19.14
CA HIS A 341 -12.79 -1.07 18.65
C HIS A 341 -11.37 -1.18 18.10
N LEU A 342 -10.57 -2.08 18.67
CA LEU A 342 -9.27 -2.47 18.13
C LEU A 342 -9.44 -3.77 17.37
N VAL A 343 -8.82 -3.86 16.19
CA VAL A 343 -8.85 -5.08 15.36
C VAL A 343 -7.43 -5.59 15.18
N TYR A 344 -7.13 -6.75 15.75
CA TYR A 344 -5.84 -7.41 15.65
C TYR A 344 -5.86 -8.55 14.64
N ALA A 345 -4.72 -8.79 14.01
CA ALA A 345 -4.50 -9.98 13.20
C ALA A 345 -4.20 -11.18 14.13
N ALA A 346 -5.10 -12.16 14.16
CA ALA A 346 -4.83 -13.44 14.82
C ALA A 346 -3.95 -14.32 13.91
N GLY A 347 -2.90 -14.89 14.50
CA GLY A 347 -1.95 -15.74 13.78
C GLY A 347 -2.38 -17.21 13.71
N VAL A 348 -1.66 -17.99 12.90
CA VAL A 348 -1.83 -19.45 12.78
C VAL A 348 -1.84 -20.12 14.15
N GLY A 349 -2.95 -20.79 14.50
CA GLY A 349 -3.12 -21.56 15.74
C GLY A 349 -3.82 -20.83 16.89
N GLU A 350 -4.15 -19.56 16.72
CA GLU A 350 -4.90 -18.75 17.69
C GLU A 350 -6.25 -18.42 17.03
N GLY A 351 -7.27 -19.26 17.26
CA GLY A 351 -8.60 -19.08 16.65
C GLY A 351 -9.26 -17.74 17.02
N ASN A 352 -10.43 -17.48 16.45
CA ASN A 352 -11.28 -16.33 16.79
C ASN A 352 -11.84 -16.49 18.22
N GLY A 353 -11.04 -16.12 19.22
CA GLY A 353 -11.46 -16.10 20.63
C GLY A 353 -12.48 -14.99 20.90
N GLU A 354 -13.19 -15.07 22.03
CA GLU A 354 -14.09 -13.99 22.43
C GLU A 354 -13.33 -12.65 22.52
N PRO A 355 -13.90 -11.55 22.00
CA PRO A 355 -13.27 -10.23 22.08
C PRO A 355 -12.94 -9.85 23.51
N SER A 356 -11.71 -9.43 23.77
CA SER A 356 -11.35 -8.92 25.09
C SER A 356 -11.91 -7.51 25.30
N ARG A 357 -12.33 -7.20 26.53
CA ARG A 357 -13.00 -5.94 26.86
C ARG A 357 -12.29 -5.23 28.00
N HIS A 358 -12.01 -3.95 27.81
CA HIS A 358 -11.34 -3.10 28.79
C HIS A 358 -12.21 -1.89 29.09
N LEU A 359 -12.86 -1.88 30.25
CA LEU A 359 -13.52 -0.68 30.77
C LEU A 359 -12.47 0.26 31.37
N VAL A 360 -12.25 1.40 30.71
CA VAL A 360 -11.23 2.36 31.11
C VAL A 360 -11.64 3.07 32.39
N ARG A 361 -10.81 2.94 33.42
CA ARG A 361 -11.04 3.56 34.73
C ARG A 361 -11.21 5.07 34.57
N ARG A 362 -12.28 5.60 35.15
CA ARG A 362 -12.59 7.04 35.23
C ARG A 362 -12.81 7.76 33.89
N ALA A 363 -12.88 7.03 32.77
CA ALA A 363 -13.22 7.61 31.47
C ALA A 363 -14.63 7.22 31.00
N GLY A 364 -15.18 6.10 31.50
CA GLY A 364 -16.46 5.59 31.03
C GLY A 364 -16.42 5.10 29.57
N VAL A 365 -15.22 4.78 29.08
CA VAL A 365 -14.96 4.26 27.73
C VAL A 365 -14.69 2.76 27.83
N GLU A 366 -15.40 1.96 27.06
CA GLU A 366 -15.09 0.55 26.82
C GLU A 366 -14.22 0.42 25.57
N ILE A 367 -13.08 -0.26 25.67
CA ILE A 367 -12.26 -0.67 24.53
C ILE A 367 -12.50 -2.15 24.29
N VAL A 368 -12.88 -2.51 23.06
CA VAL A 368 -13.13 -3.89 22.65
C VAL A 368 -12.06 -4.31 21.66
N CYS A 369 -11.33 -5.37 21.97
CA CYS A 369 -10.28 -5.91 21.13
C CYS A 369 -10.81 -7.15 20.39
N HIS A 370 -10.84 -7.05 19.07
CA HIS A 370 -11.28 -8.10 18.15
C HIS A 370 -10.06 -8.79 17.54
N ALA A 371 -10.18 -10.08 17.28
CA ALA A 371 -9.13 -10.87 16.65
C ALA A 371 -9.66 -11.43 15.32
N LEU A 372 -9.05 -11.04 14.20
CA LEU A 372 -9.40 -11.59 12.89
C LEU A 372 -8.48 -12.76 12.55
N ASP A 373 -9.07 -13.95 12.37
CA ASP A 373 -8.34 -15.14 11.93
C ASP A 373 -8.02 -15.04 10.44
N LEU A 374 -6.77 -14.65 10.15
CA LEU A 374 -6.26 -14.52 8.79
C LEU A 374 -5.99 -15.88 8.12
N THR A 375 -6.02 -16.99 8.86
CA THR A 375 -5.84 -18.34 8.30
C THR A 375 -7.14 -18.93 7.77
N ALA A 376 -8.29 -18.51 8.30
CA ALA A 376 -9.61 -18.96 7.85
C ALA A 376 -9.87 -18.56 6.39
N PRO A 377 -10.51 -19.38 5.53
CA PRO A 377 -10.73 -19.06 4.11
C PRO A 377 -11.33 -17.66 3.85
N PRO A 378 -11.09 -17.03 2.68
CA PRO A 378 -11.55 -15.68 2.35
C PRO A 378 -13.01 -15.37 2.73
N ALA A 379 -13.94 -16.25 2.34
CA ALA A 379 -15.36 -16.09 2.67
C ALA A 379 -15.66 -16.09 4.18
N THR A 380 -14.90 -16.88 4.95
CA THR A 380 -15.03 -16.90 6.42
C THR A 380 -14.41 -15.66 7.04
N LEU A 381 -13.29 -15.17 6.53
CA LEU A 381 -12.68 -13.92 6.99
C LEU A 381 -13.60 -12.72 6.73
N LEU A 382 -14.23 -12.64 5.55
CA LEU A 382 -15.20 -11.57 5.26
C LEU A 382 -16.44 -11.65 6.16
N ARG A 383 -16.87 -12.85 6.56
CA ARG A 383 -17.95 -13.02 7.53
C ARG A 383 -17.56 -12.52 8.92
N GLN A 384 -16.31 -12.75 9.37
CA GLN A 384 -15.83 -12.18 10.63
C GLN A 384 -15.88 -10.65 10.61
N VAL A 385 -15.51 -10.03 9.49
CA VAL A 385 -15.64 -8.57 9.31
C VAL A 385 -17.10 -8.12 9.32
N ASP A 386 -18.01 -8.89 8.72
CA ASP A 386 -19.45 -8.59 8.72
C ASP A 386 -20.06 -8.66 10.12
N GLU A 387 -19.69 -9.67 10.92
CA GLU A 387 -20.08 -9.80 12.32
C GLU A 387 -19.57 -8.61 13.15
N LEU A 388 -18.32 -8.19 12.93
CA LEU A 388 -17.76 -6.99 13.55
C LEU A 388 -18.51 -5.71 13.13
N ALA A 389 -18.85 -5.57 11.85
CA ALA A 389 -19.62 -4.44 11.35
C ALA A 389 -21.01 -4.37 11.99
N LYS A 390 -21.66 -5.52 12.17
CA LYS A 390 -22.93 -5.61 12.89
C LYS A 390 -22.78 -5.12 14.34
N GLU A 391 -21.79 -5.61 15.08
CA GLU A 391 -21.54 -5.18 16.47
C GLU A 391 -21.23 -3.67 16.57
N LEU A 392 -20.52 -3.10 15.58
CA LEU A 392 -20.22 -1.66 15.51
C LEU A 392 -21.48 -0.79 15.33
N THR A 393 -22.57 -1.37 14.79
CA THR A 393 -23.84 -0.66 14.57
C THR A 393 -24.88 -0.91 15.66
N GLU A 394 -24.66 -1.91 16.51
CA GLU A 394 -25.49 -2.20 17.69
C GLU A 394 -25.20 -1.17 18.80
N ARG A 395 -26.26 -0.54 19.32
CA ARG A 395 -26.18 0.59 20.29
C ARG A 395 -26.12 0.14 21.75
#